data_AF-A0A6I2QZK8-F1
#
_entry.id   AF-A0A6I2QZK8-F1
#
_cell.length_a   1.000
_cell.length_b   1.000
_cell.length_c   1.000
_cell.angle_alpha   90.00
_cell.angle_beta   90.00
_cell.angle_gamma   90.00
#
_symmetry.space_group_name_H-M   'P 1'
#
loop_
_entity.id
_entity.type
_entity.pdbx_description
1 polymer ?
#
loop_
_entity_poly.entity_id
_entity_poly.type
_entity_poly.pdbx_seq_one_letter_code
_entity_poly.pdbx_strand_id
1 'polypeptide(L)'
;MERTTLRGPDGTAYIKSSVTRREAAHRLAAYEDTGLEPEEITAIIGLASENCAKTADKIDQLLSDDKELGEYRALGPIDRIRELTQAYSEGVCGIPPVKLHQKIFRVLNGKVYEEIVCSATWEPFTPRPRWKVWVMGSGLPYYWGDVFGKTVFLTREEAERTLEGV
;
A
#
# COMPACT_ATOMS: atom_id res chain seq x y z
N MET A 1 -37.84 -4.65 -24.86
CA MET A 1 -38.99 -5.31 -25.54
C MET A 1 -40.19 -5.27 -24.60
N GLU A 2 -41.36 -4.85 -25.07
CA GLU A 2 -42.56 -4.78 -24.22
C GLU A 2 -43.13 -6.19 -23.96
N ARG A 3 -43.59 -6.43 -22.71
CA ARG A 3 -44.18 -7.71 -22.30
C ARG A 3 -45.56 -7.87 -22.94
N THR A 4 -45.78 -8.96 -23.69
CA THR A 4 -47.04 -9.26 -24.39
C THR A 4 -47.96 -10.19 -23.62
N THR A 5 -47.53 -10.67 -22.46
CA THR A 5 -48.29 -11.54 -21.57
C THR A 5 -48.61 -10.85 -20.24
N LEU A 6 -49.77 -11.19 -19.69
CA LEU A 6 -50.26 -10.79 -18.38
C LEU A 6 -50.31 -12.04 -17.48
N ARG A 7 -50.18 -11.85 -16.17
CA ARG A 7 -50.38 -12.92 -15.18
C ARG A 7 -51.70 -12.68 -14.47
N GLY A 8 -52.57 -13.68 -14.45
CA GLY A 8 -53.78 -13.67 -13.65
C GLY A 8 -53.46 -13.81 -12.15
N PRO A 9 -54.44 -13.55 -11.26
CA PRO A 9 -54.28 -13.72 -9.81
C PRO A 9 -53.99 -15.18 -9.40
N ASP A 10 -54.28 -16.12 -10.28
CA ASP A 10 -54.01 -17.56 -10.20
C ASP A 10 -52.63 -17.96 -10.77
N GLY A 11 -51.86 -17.01 -11.30
CA GLY A 11 -50.56 -17.26 -11.93
C GLY A 11 -50.63 -17.68 -13.40
N THR A 12 -51.83 -17.90 -13.95
CA THR A 12 -52.03 -18.28 -15.36
C THR A 12 -51.54 -17.17 -16.29
N ALA A 13 -50.80 -17.53 -17.34
CA ALA A 13 -50.35 -16.58 -18.35
C ALA A 13 -51.45 -16.35 -19.39
N TYR A 14 -51.81 -15.09 -19.60
CA TYR A 14 -52.74 -14.66 -20.64
C TYR A 14 -52.00 -13.79 -21.66
N ILE A 15 -52.33 -13.93 -22.94
CA ILE A 15 -51.85 -13.02 -23.98
C ILE A 15 -52.67 -11.72 -23.88
N LYS A 16 -52.00 -10.55 -23.94
CA LYS A 16 -52.70 -9.25 -23.98
C LYS A 16 -53.71 -9.24 -25.13
N SER A 17 -54.88 -8.63 -24.92
CA SER A 17 -55.93 -8.52 -25.96
C SER A 17 -55.46 -7.78 -27.22
N SER A 18 -54.43 -6.95 -27.10
CA SER A 18 -53.80 -6.22 -28.20
C SER A 18 -52.82 -7.06 -29.05
N VAL A 19 -52.58 -8.33 -28.69
CA VAL A 19 -51.57 -9.19 -29.33
C VAL A 19 -52.25 -10.42 -29.90
N THR A 20 -51.99 -10.71 -31.17
CA THR A 20 -52.55 -11.90 -31.82
C THR A 20 -51.80 -13.16 -31.38
N ARG A 21 -52.49 -14.32 -31.39
CA ARG A 21 -51.84 -15.62 -31.11
C ARG A 21 -50.68 -15.91 -32.07
N ARG A 22 -50.77 -15.43 -33.31
CA ARG A 22 -49.72 -15.56 -34.33
C ARG A 22 -48.46 -14.78 -33.94
N GLU A 23 -48.59 -13.54 -33.48
CA GLU A 23 -47.45 -12.74 -33.00
C GLU A 23 -46.81 -13.34 -31.75
N ALA A 24 -47.62 -13.88 -30.83
CA ALA A 24 -47.11 -14.59 -29.67
C ALA A 24 -46.31 -15.86 -30.06
N ALA A 25 -46.81 -16.63 -31.04
CA ALA A 25 -46.13 -17.82 -31.55
C ALA A 25 -44.81 -17.48 -32.26
N HIS A 26 -44.77 -16.43 -33.08
CA HIS A 26 -43.53 -15.98 -33.72
C HIS A 26 -42.47 -15.54 -32.70
N ARG A 27 -42.88 -14.91 -31.59
CA ARG A 27 -41.96 -14.54 -30.50
C ARG A 27 -41.45 -15.74 -29.71
N LEU A 28 -42.30 -16.75 -29.48
CA LEU A 28 -41.89 -17.98 -28.81
C LEU A 28 -40.90 -18.76 -29.68
N ALA A 29 -41.22 -18.93 -30.97
CA ALA A 29 -40.32 -19.54 -31.93
C ALA A 29 -38.97 -18.80 -31.98
N ALA A 30 -38.96 -17.47 -32.05
CA ALA A 30 -37.72 -16.70 -32.03
C ALA A 30 -36.90 -16.85 -30.72
N TYR A 31 -37.54 -17.20 -29.60
CA TYR A 31 -36.84 -17.54 -28.35
C TYR A 31 -36.32 -18.98 -28.39
N GLU A 32 -37.12 -19.94 -28.81
CA GLU A 32 -36.73 -21.35 -28.98
C GLU A 32 -35.60 -21.51 -30.01
N ASP A 33 -35.60 -20.69 -31.07
CA ASP A 33 -34.54 -20.60 -32.08
C ASP A 33 -33.19 -20.15 -31.49
N THR A 34 -33.17 -19.49 -30.32
CA THR A 34 -31.92 -19.18 -29.62
C THR A 34 -31.27 -20.41 -28.99
N GLY A 35 -32.04 -21.48 -28.77
CA GLY A 35 -31.58 -22.71 -28.14
C GLY A 35 -31.14 -22.54 -26.68
N LEU A 36 -31.51 -21.43 -26.04
CA LEU A 36 -31.12 -21.09 -24.66
C LEU A 36 -32.29 -21.30 -23.70
N GLU A 37 -32.03 -22.03 -22.63
CA GLU A 37 -33.00 -22.16 -21.55
C GLU A 37 -33.04 -20.88 -20.69
N PRO A 38 -34.20 -20.49 -20.12
CA PRO A 38 -34.33 -19.27 -19.31
C PRO A 38 -33.34 -19.21 -18.13
N GLU A 39 -33.00 -20.37 -17.57
CA GLU A 39 -32.02 -20.55 -16.51
C GLU A 39 -30.60 -20.19 -16.98
N GLU A 40 -30.22 -20.56 -18.21
CA GLU A 40 -28.91 -20.24 -18.80
C GLU A 40 -28.78 -18.74 -19.05
N ILE A 41 -29.84 -18.10 -19.54
CA ILE A 41 -29.88 -16.64 -19.72
C ILE A 41 -29.70 -15.92 -18.38
N THR A 42 -30.35 -16.42 -17.32
CA THR A 42 -30.22 -15.86 -15.97
C THR A 42 -28.80 -16.03 -15.42
N ALA A 43 -28.18 -17.19 -15.65
CA ALA A 43 -26.81 -17.46 -15.27
C ALA A 43 -25.81 -16.53 -16.00
N ILE A 44 -26.00 -16.33 -17.30
CA ILE A 44 -25.17 -15.42 -18.11
C ILE A 44 -25.30 -13.97 -17.60
N ILE A 45 -26.51 -13.49 -17.30
CA ILE A 45 -26.73 -12.16 -16.73
C ILE A 45 -26.05 -12.03 -15.36
N GLY A 46 -26.16 -13.06 -14.51
CA GLY A 46 -25.49 -13.14 -13.22
C GLY A 46 -23.97 -13.00 -13.38
N LEU A 47 -23.36 -13.84 -14.21
CA LEU A 47 -21.91 -13.81 -14.49
C LEU A 47 -21.46 -12.49 -15.09
N ALA A 48 -22.22 -11.91 -16.02
CA ALA A 48 -21.91 -10.61 -16.60
C ALA A 48 -21.94 -9.50 -15.53
N SER A 49 -22.94 -9.50 -14.65
CA SER A 49 -23.06 -8.52 -13.57
C SER A 49 -21.93 -8.64 -12.55
N GLU A 50 -21.56 -9.86 -12.19
CA GLU A 50 -20.47 -10.14 -11.25
C GLU A 50 -19.12 -9.74 -11.85
N ASN A 51 -18.88 -10.05 -13.13
CA ASN A 51 -17.66 -9.65 -13.82
C ASN A 51 -17.56 -8.12 -13.95
N CYS A 52 -18.67 -7.43 -14.21
CA CYS A 52 -18.71 -5.97 -14.23
C CYS A 52 -18.37 -5.38 -12.85
N ALA A 53 -18.94 -5.93 -11.76
CA ALA A 53 -18.63 -5.50 -10.40
C ALA A 53 -17.15 -5.71 -10.06
N LYS A 54 -16.62 -6.90 -10.30
CA LYS A 54 -15.19 -7.23 -10.11
C LYS A 54 -14.26 -6.34 -10.93
N THR A 55 -14.70 -5.91 -12.11
CA THR A 55 -13.91 -5.02 -12.97
C THR A 55 -13.95 -3.59 -12.45
N ALA A 56 -15.10 -3.11 -11.95
CA ALA A 56 -15.22 -1.81 -11.31
C ALA A 56 -14.32 -1.70 -10.07
N ASP A 57 -14.35 -2.70 -9.18
CA ASP A 57 -13.51 -2.74 -7.98
C ASP A 57 -12.01 -2.66 -8.32
N LYS A 58 -11.59 -3.40 -9.37
CA LYS A 58 -10.20 -3.36 -9.85
C LYS A 58 -9.82 -2.00 -10.44
N ILE A 59 -10.73 -1.34 -11.15
CA ILE A 59 -10.48 -0.01 -11.71
C ILE A 59 -10.30 1.00 -10.57
N ASP A 60 -11.16 0.97 -9.56
CA ASP A 60 -11.05 1.86 -8.40
C ASP A 60 -9.73 1.65 -7.64
N GLN A 61 -9.32 0.39 -7.46
CA GLN A 61 -8.02 0.06 -6.88
C GLN A 61 -6.86 0.63 -7.70
N LEU A 62 -6.86 0.42 -9.03
CA LEU A 62 -5.82 0.93 -9.92
C LEU A 62 -5.75 2.46 -9.93
N LEU A 63 -6.89 3.15 -9.86
CA LEU A 63 -6.95 4.62 -9.77
C LEU A 63 -6.38 5.13 -8.45
N SER A 64 -6.66 4.43 -7.34
CA SER A 64 -6.06 4.75 -6.04
C SER A 64 -4.53 4.56 -6.07
N ASP A 65 -4.07 3.44 -6.62
CA ASP A 65 -2.63 3.14 -6.72
C ASP A 65 -1.90 4.16 -7.61
N ASP A 66 -2.50 4.59 -8.73
CA ASP A 66 -1.91 5.60 -9.62
C ASP A 66 -1.77 6.97 -8.95
N LYS A 67 -2.73 7.34 -8.08
CA LYS A 67 -2.65 8.56 -7.28
C LYS A 67 -1.45 8.52 -6.32
N GLU A 68 -1.28 7.44 -5.57
CA GLU A 68 -0.13 7.27 -4.67
C GLU A 68 1.19 7.28 -5.46
N LEU A 69 1.26 6.56 -6.59
CA LEU A 69 2.43 6.55 -7.46
C LEU A 69 2.76 7.95 -8.01
N GLY A 70 1.75 8.78 -8.28
CA GLY A 70 1.92 10.18 -8.66
C GLY A 70 2.66 11.00 -7.59
N GLU A 71 2.32 10.81 -6.32
CA GLU A 71 3.00 11.46 -5.19
C GLU A 71 4.47 11.03 -5.10
N TYR A 72 4.77 9.74 -5.28
CA TYR A 72 6.15 9.25 -5.31
C TYR A 72 6.93 9.74 -6.52
N ARG A 73 6.31 9.82 -7.70
CA ARG A 73 6.94 10.39 -8.90
C ARG A 73 7.31 11.86 -8.72
N ALA A 74 6.54 12.61 -7.92
CA ALA A 74 6.86 14.01 -7.61
C ALA A 74 8.14 14.16 -6.77
N LEU A 75 8.57 13.12 -6.04
CA LEU A 75 9.83 13.12 -5.29
C LEU A 75 11.07 13.07 -6.20
N GLY A 76 10.89 12.72 -7.48
CA GLY A 76 11.94 12.67 -8.49
C GLY A 76 12.21 11.26 -9.01
N PRO A 77 13.27 11.09 -9.83
CA PRO A 77 13.62 9.79 -10.41
C PRO A 77 13.84 8.73 -9.33
N ILE A 78 13.28 7.53 -9.54
CA ILE A 78 13.42 6.41 -8.59
C ILE A 78 14.89 6.08 -8.32
N ASP A 79 15.75 6.18 -9.34
CA ASP A 79 17.19 5.96 -9.20
C ASP A 79 17.82 6.94 -8.21
N ARG A 80 17.38 8.21 -8.22
CA ARG A 80 17.86 9.22 -7.28
C ARG A 80 17.44 8.91 -5.84
N ILE A 81 16.23 8.39 -5.65
CA ILE A 81 15.75 7.97 -4.32
C ILE A 81 16.59 6.78 -3.83
N ARG A 82 16.89 5.80 -4.69
CA ARG A 82 17.75 4.65 -4.36
C ARG A 82 19.17 5.10 -3.95
N GLU A 83 19.77 6.02 -4.70
CA GLU A 83 21.07 6.63 -4.37
C GLU A 83 21.04 7.28 -2.98
N LEU A 84 19.99 8.06 -2.68
CA LEU A 84 19.84 8.72 -1.38
C LEU A 84 19.66 7.72 -0.23
N THR A 85 18.87 6.67 -0.43
CA THR A 85 18.71 5.59 0.56
C THR A 85 20.03 4.88 0.82
N GLN A 86 20.80 4.58 -0.23
CA GLN A 86 22.12 3.98 -0.09
C GLN A 86 23.07 4.90 0.68
N ALA A 87 23.19 6.17 0.27
CA ALA A 87 24.01 7.16 0.94
C ALA A 87 23.61 7.36 2.41
N TYR A 88 22.32 7.28 2.73
CA TYR A 88 21.83 7.34 4.10
C TYR A 88 22.27 6.12 4.92
N SER A 89 22.13 4.91 4.36
CA SER A 89 22.56 3.66 5.02
C SER A 89 24.07 3.59 5.24
N GLU A 90 24.86 4.10 4.30
CA GLU A 90 26.32 4.15 4.38
C GLU A 90 26.81 5.33 5.24
N GLY A 91 25.90 6.22 5.68
CA GLY A 91 26.24 7.39 6.48
C GLY A 91 27.04 8.45 5.73
N VAL A 92 26.97 8.49 4.39
CA VAL A 92 27.64 9.46 3.51
C VAL A 92 26.66 10.54 3.02
N CYS A 93 25.38 10.41 3.32
CA CYS A 93 24.36 11.39 3.00
C CYS A 93 24.66 12.73 3.70
N GLY A 94 24.50 13.85 2.99
CA GLY A 94 24.62 15.21 3.55
C GLY A 94 23.49 15.58 4.52
N ILE A 95 22.53 14.68 4.70
CA ILE A 95 21.46 14.80 5.70
C ILE A 95 21.96 14.15 7.01
N PRO A 96 21.92 14.88 8.14
CA PRO A 96 22.27 14.32 9.43
C PRO A 96 21.50 13.03 9.72
N PRO A 97 22.18 11.99 10.25
CA PRO A 97 21.54 10.71 10.52
C PRO A 97 20.61 10.74 11.75
N VAL A 98 20.67 11.83 12.53
CA VAL A 98 19.88 12.04 13.76
C VAL A 98 19.23 13.42 13.76
N LYS A 99 18.11 13.52 14.47
CA LYS A 99 17.42 14.80 14.72
C LYS A 99 17.97 15.49 15.96
N LEU A 100 17.94 16.81 15.96
CA LEU A 100 18.25 17.60 17.16
C LEU A 100 17.26 17.25 18.29
N HIS A 101 17.75 17.11 19.52
CA HIS A 101 16.99 16.66 20.69
C HIS A 101 16.42 15.24 20.60
N GLN A 102 16.87 14.43 19.63
CA GLN A 102 16.51 13.03 19.58
C GLN A 102 17.12 12.28 20.77
N LYS A 103 16.34 11.41 21.39
CA LYS A 103 16.82 10.47 22.41
C LYS A 103 17.57 9.33 21.74
N ILE A 104 18.72 8.97 22.30
CA ILE A 104 19.50 7.80 21.90
C ILE A 104 19.85 7.00 23.15
N PHE A 105 20.14 5.73 22.94
CA PHE A 105 20.33 4.76 24.02
C PHE A 105 21.69 4.10 23.89
N ARG A 106 22.58 4.37 24.85
CA ARG A 106 23.90 3.77 24.91
C ARG A 106 23.92 2.58 25.83
N VAL A 107 24.38 1.45 25.32
CA VAL A 107 24.66 0.25 26.10
C VAL A 107 26.11 0.32 26.60
N LEU A 108 26.28 0.37 27.92
CA LEU A 108 27.60 0.36 28.55
C LEU A 108 27.52 -0.41 29.86
N ASN A 109 28.46 -1.35 30.09
CA ASN A 109 28.55 -2.14 31.32
C ASN A 109 27.23 -2.82 31.73
N GLY A 110 26.50 -3.40 30.78
CA GLY A 110 25.23 -4.09 31.06
C GLY A 110 24.06 -3.17 31.37
N LYS A 111 24.19 -1.85 31.19
CA LYS A 111 23.13 -0.87 31.44
C LYS A 111 22.86 -0.02 30.20
N VAL A 112 21.60 0.38 30.05
CA VAL A 112 21.15 1.33 29.03
C VAL A 112 21.14 2.73 29.64
N TYR A 113 21.84 3.65 28.99
CA TYR A 113 21.87 5.08 29.31
C TYR A 113 21.09 5.85 28.25
N GLU A 114 20.19 6.73 28.68
CA GLU A 114 19.48 7.65 27.80
C GLU A 114 20.29 8.94 27.65
N GLU A 115 20.56 9.34 26.41
CA GLU A 115 21.27 10.56 26.06
C GLU A 115 20.48 11.35 25.01
N ILE A 116 20.69 12.66 24.95
CA ILE A 116 19.97 13.55 24.02
C ILE A 116 20.96 14.14 23.02
N VAL A 117 20.63 14.08 21.72
CA VAL A 117 21.44 14.65 20.64
C VAL A 117 21.43 16.18 20.70
N CYS A 118 22.62 16.79 20.72
CA CYS A 118 22.83 18.24 20.72
C CYS A 118 23.21 18.80 19.36
N SER A 119 23.90 18.01 18.54
CA SER A 119 24.39 18.44 17.24
C SER A 119 24.86 17.22 16.46
N ALA A 120 24.80 17.32 15.14
CA ALA A 120 25.43 16.38 14.23
C ALA A 120 26.25 17.17 13.22
N THR A 121 27.55 16.87 13.14
CA THR A 121 28.49 17.56 12.26
C THR A 121 29.06 16.56 11.27
N TRP A 122 29.02 16.90 9.99
CA TRP A 122 29.72 16.17 8.96
C TRP A 122 31.20 16.56 9.00
N GLU A 123 32.10 15.57 9.16
CA GLU A 123 33.55 15.78 9.08
C GLU A 123 34.05 15.32 7.70
N PRO A 124 34.13 16.20 6.69
CA PRO A 124 34.56 15.82 5.33
C PRO A 124 36.07 15.66 5.19
N PHE A 125 36.86 16.24 6.11
CA PHE A 125 38.32 16.33 6.00
C PHE A 125 39.07 15.15 6.63
N THR A 126 38.37 14.17 7.20
CA THR A 126 38.98 12.94 7.72
C THR A 126 39.20 11.94 6.57
N PRO A 127 40.21 11.03 6.67
CA PRO A 127 40.49 10.02 5.62
C PRO A 127 39.27 9.17 5.23
N ARG A 128 38.31 9.02 6.15
CA ARG A 128 36.96 8.54 5.87
C ARG A 128 35.98 9.63 6.32
N PRO A 129 35.22 10.26 5.41
CA PRO A 129 34.17 11.20 5.78
C PRO A 129 33.14 10.51 6.66
N ARG A 130 32.72 11.16 7.75
CA ARG A 130 31.80 10.55 8.71
C ARG A 130 31.01 11.58 9.50
N TRP A 131 29.87 11.14 10.01
CA TRP A 131 29.05 11.92 10.92
C TRP A 131 29.58 11.82 12.35
N LYS A 132 29.71 12.98 12.99
CA LYS A 132 30.03 13.15 14.40
C LYS A 132 28.80 13.68 15.13
N VAL A 133 28.26 12.88 16.03
CA VAL A 133 27.05 13.16 16.80
C VAL A 133 27.44 13.58 18.22
N TRP A 134 27.08 14.79 18.60
CA TRP A 134 27.25 15.32 19.95
C TRP A 134 26.01 15.03 20.79
N VAL A 135 26.24 14.67 22.06
CA VAL A 135 25.17 14.31 22.99
C VAL A 135 25.33 14.98 24.35
N MET A 136 24.22 15.25 25.02
CA MET A 136 24.18 15.59 26.43
C MET A 136 24.23 14.29 27.24
N GLY A 137 25.27 14.12 28.04
CA GLY A 137 25.46 12.93 28.89
C GLY A 137 26.93 12.56 29.03
N SER A 138 27.45 11.78 28.09
CA SER A 138 28.81 11.21 28.13
C SER A 138 29.96 12.20 27.95
N GLY A 139 29.70 13.43 27.49
CA GLY A 139 30.72 14.47 27.29
C GLY A 139 31.65 14.22 26.09
N LEU A 140 31.49 13.11 25.36
CA LEU A 140 32.24 12.80 24.15
C LEU A 140 31.29 12.61 22.96
N PRO A 141 31.68 13.05 21.75
CA PRO A 141 30.90 12.81 20.56
C PRO A 141 31.05 11.36 20.09
N TYR A 142 29.99 10.86 19.45
CA TYR A 142 29.98 9.56 18.79
C TYR A 142 30.24 9.72 17.30
N TYR A 143 30.99 8.79 16.73
CA TYR A 143 31.11 8.66 15.28
C TYR A 143 30.08 7.66 14.79
N TRP A 144 29.20 8.08 13.89
CA TRP A 144 28.04 7.32 13.43
C TRP A 144 28.41 5.87 13.04
N GLY A 145 29.29 5.70 12.06
CA GLY A 145 29.69 4.38 11.57
C GLY A 145 30.49 3.52 12.56
N ASP A 146 31.02 4.11 13.63
CA ASP A 146 31.88 3.39 14.57
C ASP A 146 31.05 2.73 15.67
N VAL A 147 30.04 3.41 16.22
CA VAL A 147 29.31 2.98 17.43
C VAL A 147 27.80 2.78 17.26
N PHE A 148 27.14 3.43 16.29
CA PHE A 148 25.70 3.29 16.11
C PHE A 148 25.36 1.89 15.56
N GLY A 149 24.32 1.27 16.12
CA GLY A 149 23.92 -0.11 15.83
C GLY A 149 24.80 -1.17 16.49
N LYS A 150 25.85 -0.78 17.23
CA LYS A 150 26.71 -1.70 17.99
C LYS A 150 26.60 -1.48 19.49
N THR A 151 26.84 -0.24 19.94
CA THR A 151 26.82 0.15 21.36
C THR A 151 25.90 1.33 21.63
N VAL A 152 25.49 2.05 20.60
CA VAL A 152 24.54 3.16 20.67
C VAL A 152 23.38 2.91 19.70
N PHE A 153 22.15 3.10 20.15
CA PHE A 153 20.93 2.77 19.40
C PHE A 153 19.96 3.95 19.38
N LEU A 154 19.12 4.01 18.34
CA LEU A 154 18.09 5.04 18.21
C LEU A 154 16.84 4.71 19.03
N THR A 155 16.62 3.43 19.32
CA THR A 155 15.48 2.95 20.11
C THR A 155 15.96 2.21 21.35
N ARG A 156 15.14 2.27 22.41
CA ARG A 156 15.43 1.59 23.67
C ARG A 156 15.34 0.07 23.50
N GLU A 157 14.38 -0.40 22.72
CA GLU A 157 14.14 -1.81 22.43
C GLU A 157 15.33 -2.46 21.73
N GLU A 158 16.00 -1.77 20.80
CA GLU A 158 17.25 -2.25 20.19
C GLU A 158 18.39 -2.35 21.21
N ALA A 159 18.53 -1.36 22.09
CA ALA A 159 19.54 -1.38 23.14
C ALA A 159 19.32 -2.54 24.12
N GLU A 160 18.08 -2.80 24.53
CA GLU A 160 17.72 -3.88 25.47
C GLU A 160 17.90 -5.27 24.82
N ARG A 161 17.52 -5.45 23.55
CA ARG A 161 17.81 -6.71 22.82
C ARG A 161 19.29 -7.05 22.76
N THR A 162 20.14 -6.04 22.68
CA THR A 162 21.60 -6.22 22.68
C THR A 162 22.12 -6.68 24.05
N LEU A 163 21.38 -6.40 25.14
CA LEU A 163 21.70 -6.90 26.49
C LEU A 163 21.18 -8.32 26.73
N GLU A 164 20.02 -8.68 26.16
CA GLU A 164 19.41 -10.00 26.31
C GLU A 164 20.10 -11.09 25.47
N GLY A 165 20.82 -10.70 24.41
CA GLY A 165 21.58 -11.60 23.54
C GLY A 165 23.03 -11.89 23.99
N VAL A 166 23.44 -11.42 25.17
CA VAL A 166 24.78 -11.63 25.78
C VAL A 166 24.67 -12.58 26.95
#